data_AF-A0A822EK98-F1
#
_entry.id   AF-A0A822EK98-F1
#
_cell.length_a   1.000
_cell.length_b   1.000
_cell.length_c   1.000
_cell.angle_alpha   90.00
_cell.angle_beta   90.00
_cell.angle_gamma   90.00
#
_symmetry.space_group_name_H-M   'P 1'
#
loop_
_entity.id
_entity.type
_entity.pdbx_description
1 polymer ?
#
loop_
_entity_poly.entity_id
_entity_poly.type
_entity_poly.pdbx_seq_one_letter_code
_entity_poly.pdbx_strand_id
1 'polypeptide(L)'
;MKNQIKLLIGLHTAQSKKTSANIQKTDIDVVQALGNTFQLKAIEAVPCALWIVCTGYREPEECLVRGVNMGGDTDTVAAIIGDIIGALHGWKWIPAR
;
A
#
# COMPACT_ATOMS: atom_id res chain seq x y z
N MET A 1 -10.42 15.49 -3.01
CA MET A 1 -9.46 14.82 -3.92
C MET A 1 -8.02 15.30 -3.75
N LYS A 2 -7.71 16.61 -3.89
CA LYS A 2 -6.33 17.13 -3.77
C LYS A 2 -5.63 16.81 -2.44
N ASN A 3 -6.37 16.68 -1.34
CA ASN A 3 -5.80 16.41 -0.01
C ASN A 3 -5.36 14.95 0.19
N GLN A 4 -6.07 13.97 -0.38
CA GLN A 4 -5.72 12.55 -0.22
C GLN A 4 -4.49 12.17 -1.07
N ILE A 5 -4.37 12.73 -2.27
CA ILE A 5 -3.17 12.55 -3.11
C ILE A 5 -1.95 13.23 -2.47
N LYS A 6 -2.11 14.42 -1.88
CA LYS A 6 -1.03 15.08 -1.11
C LYS A 6 -0.55 14.26 0.09
N LEU A 7 -1.45 13.52 0.74
CA LEU A 7 -1.12 12.66 1.87
C LEU A 7 -0.21 11.50 1.45
N LEU A 8 -0.54 10.80 0.35
CA LEU A 8 0.29 9.72 -0.20
C LEU A 8 1.72 10.17 -0.54
N ILE A 9 1.83 11.31 -1.25
CA ILE A 9 3.14 11.85 -1.67
C ILE A 9 3.93 12.32 -0.44
N GLY A 10 3.27 13.00 0.50
CA GLY A 10 3.89 13.50 1.73
C GLY A 10 4.37 12.41 2.68
N LEU A 11 3.67 11.27 2.78
CA LEU A 11 4.07 10.14 3.61
C LEU A 11 5.33 9.44 3.08
N HIS A 12 5.49 9.36 1.76
CA HIS A 12 6.74 8.87 1.15
C HIS A 12 7.91 9.86 1.37
N THR A 13 7.67 11.17 1.27
CA THR A 13 8.74 12.18 1.48
C THR A 13 9.12 12.37 2.96
N ALA A 14 8.21 12.07 3.89
CA ALA A 14 8.45 12.19 5.33
C ALA A 14 9.52 11.21 5.84
N GLN A 15 9.83 10.13 5.12
CA GLN A 15 10.95 9.26 5.48
C GLN A 15 12.33 9.90 5.25
N SER A 16 12.42 11.04 4.52
CA SER A 16 13.69 11.70 4.18
C SER A 16 14.10 12.85 5.13
N LYS A 17 13.18 13.41 5.95
CA LYS A 17 13.50 14.56 6.82
C LYS A 17 13.26 14.24 8.30
N LYS A 18 14.36 13.92 9.01
CA LYS A 18 14.46 13.87 10.48
C LYS A 18 13.92 15.17 11.09
N THR A 19 12.80 15.14 11.83
CA THR A 19 12.49 16.06 12.94
C THR A 19 11.37 15.46 13.82
N SER A 20 11.75 15.14 15.07
CA SER A 20 10.96 15.08 16.32
C SER A 20 9.73 14.17 16.43
N ALA A 21 9.83 13.22 17.38
CA ALA A 21 8.86 12.18 17.81
C ALA A 21 8.65 11.03 16.80
N ASN A 22 9.45 9.97 16.97
CA ASN A 22 9.50 8.77 16.13
C ASN A 22 8.25 7.89 16.33
N ILE A 23 7.10 8.28 15.77
CA ILE A 23 5.95 7.38 15.60
C ILE A 23 6.16 6.69 14.25
N GLN A 24 6.66 5.46 14.27
CA GLN A 24 6.56 4.58 13.10
C GLN A 24 5.08 4.36 12.82
N LYS A 25 4.55 4.98 11.76
CA LYS A 25 3.18 4.70 11.30
C LYS A 25 3.16 3.34 10.65
N THR A 26 2.24 2.49 11.12
CA THR A 26 1.94 1.20 10.52
C THR A 26 1.19 1.38 9.20
N ASP A 27 1.14 0.35 8.36
CA ASP A 27 0.35 0.38 7.12
C ASP A 27 -1.13 0.71 7.40
N ILE A 28 -1.67 0.20 8.51
CA ILE A 28 -3.04 0.48 8.96
C ILE A 28 -3.23 1.96 9.27
N ASP A 29 -2.28 2.61 9.96
CA ASP A 29 -2.37 4.04 10.27
C ASP A 29 -2.42 4.91 9.00
N VAL A 30 -1.69 4.50 7.96
CA VAL A 30 -1.70 5.20 6.67
C VAL A 30 -3.03 5.00 5.97
N VAL A 31 -3.53 3.76 5.92
CA VAL A 31 -4.79 3.45 5.24
C VAL A 31 -6.00 4.07 5.94
N GLN A 32 -6.00 4.13 7.27
CA GLN A 32 -6.99 4.89 8.03
C GLN A 32 -7.00 6.38 7.69
N ALA A 33 -5.83 6.96 7.37
CA ALA A 33 -5.75 8.35 6.98
C ALA A 33 -6.26 8.60 5.53
N LEU A 34 -6.32 7.56 4.69
CA LEU A 34 -6.78 7.64 3.30
C LEU A 34 -8.32 7.64 3.16
N GLY A 35 -9.05 7.14 4.16
CA GLY A 35 -10.51 7.06 4.10
C GLY A 35 -11.06 6.00 5.04
N ASN A 36 -12.14 5.34 4.63
CA ASN A 36 -12.70 4.25 5.43
C ASN A 36 -11.79 3.01 5.42
N THR A 37 -11.84 2.23 6.49
CA THR A 37 -10.99 1.04 6.68
C THR A 37 -11.43 -0.19 5.89
N PHE A 38 -12.47 -0.08 5.06
CA PHE A 38 -12.97 -1.20 4.25
C PHE A 38 -12.57 -1.12 2.76
N GLN A 39 -11.99 0.00 2.30
CA GLN A 39 -11.46 0.18 0.93
C GLN A 39 -12.40 -0.15 -0.25
N LEU A 40 -13.72 -0.22 -0.07
CA LEU A 40 -14.66 -0.61 -1.15
C LEU A 40 -14.68 0.36 -2.33
N LYS A 41 -14.36 1.65 -2.10
CA LYS A 41 -14.36 2.65 -3.16
C LYS A 41 -12.98 2.69 -3.82
N ALA A 42 -12.94 2.87 -5.14
CA ALA A 42 -11.68 3.03 -5.87
C ALA A 42 -10.75 4.13 -5.29
N ILE A 43 -11.33 5.21 -4.75
CA ILE A 43 -10.59 6.30 -4.09
C ILE A 43 -9.93 5.89 -2.75
N GLU A 44 -10.27 4.72 -2.22
CA GLU A 44 -9.70 4.12 -1.01
C GLU A 44 -8.79 2.94 -1.38
N ALA A 45 -9.27 2.03 -2.24
CA ALA A 45 -8.53 0.84 -2.69
C ALA A 45 -7.22 1.19 -3.42
N VAL A 46 -7.28 2.10 -4.39
CA VAL A 46 -6.11 2.42 -5.23
C VAL A 46 -5.00 3.08 -4.41
N PRO A 47 -5.27 4.11 -3.58
CA PRO A 47 -4.28 4.63 -2.64
C PRO A 47 -3.68 3.61 -1.68
N CYS A 48 -4.51 2.71 -1.13
CA CYS A 48 -4.05 1.63 -0.24
C CYS A 48 -3.05 0.72 -0.97
N ALA A 49 -3.44 0.21 -2.14
CA ALA A 49 -2.58 -0.64 -2.95
C ALA A 49 -1.27 0.06 -3.34
N LEU A 50 -1.34 1.32 -3.78
CA LEU A 50 -0.16 2.10 -4.15
C LEU A 50 0.78 2.35 -2.96
N TRP A 51 0.25 2.58 -1.76
CA TRP A 51 1.08 2.70 -0.56
C TRP A 51 1.88 1.42 -0.30
N ILE A 52 1.21 0.27 -0.33
CA ILE A 52 1.85 -1.03 -0.11
C ILE A 52 2.90 -1.31 -1.18
N VAL A 53 2.57 -1.11 -2.46
CA VAL A 53 3.53 -1.30 -3.56
C VAL A 53 4.74 -0.37 -3.41
N CYS A 54 4.54 0.93 -3.25
CA CYS A 54 5.63 1.89 -3.16
C CYS A 54 6.57 1.65 -1.98
N THR A 55 6.08 0.99 -0.92
CA THR A 55 6.87 0.68 0.28
C THR A 55 7.34 -0.77 0.36
N GLY A 56 6.84 -1.66 -0.51
CA GLY A 56 7.07 -3.11 -0.44
C GLY A 56 7.56 -3.76 -1.72
N TYR A 57 7.59 -3.07 -2.87
CA TYR A 57 7.80 -3.71 -4.18
C TYR A 57 9.08 -4.56 -4.31
N ARG A 58 10.13 -4.28 -3.52
CA ARG A 58 11.39 -5.04 -3.58
C ARG A 58 11.25 -6.49 -3.12
N GLU A 59 10.22 -6.80 -2.36
CA GLU A 59 9.90 -8.14 -1.85
C GLU A 59 8.48 -8.51 -2.33
N PRO A 60 8.33 -9.03 -3.57
CA PRO A 60 7.03 -9.09 -4.26
C PRO A 60 5.99 -9.98 -3.55
N GLU A 61 6.43 -11.11 -3.00
CA GLU A 61 5.54 -11.98 -2.22
C GLU A 61 5.07 -11.30 -0.93
N GLU A 62 6.00 -10.75 -0.14
CA GLU A 62 5.68 -10.03 1.10
C GLU A 62 4.81 -8.81 0.82
N CYS A 63 5.05 -8.10 -0.29
CA CYS A 63 4.21 -6.99 -0.73
C CYS A 63 2.75 -7.40 -0.94
N LEU A 64 2.50 -8.57 -1.54
CA LEU A 64 1.15 -9.09 -1.73
C LEU A 64 0.53 -9.53 -0.40
N VAL A 65 1.32 -10.22 0.45
CA VAL A 65 0.88 -10.65 1.80
C VAL A 65 0.48 -9.45 2.66
N ARG A 66 1.28 -8.37 2.65
CA ARG A 66 0.93 -7.10 3.31
C ARG A 66 -0.41 -6.55 2.81
N GLY A 67 -0.64 -6.56 1.50
CA GLY A 67 -1.89 -6.13 0.89
C GLY A 67 -3.12 -6.89 1.39
N VAL A 68 -3.05 -8.22 1.41
CA VAL A 68 -4.14 -9.08 1.91
C VAL A 68 -4.41 -8.84 3.40
N ASN A 69 -3.36 -8.58 4.18
CA ASN A 69 -3.48 -8.33 5.62
C ASN A 69 -4.00 -6.93 5.99
N MET A 70 -4.29 -6.07 5.00
CA MET A 70 -4.88 -4.75 5.27
C MET A 70 -6.33 -4.80 5.77
N GLY A 71 -7.03 -5.93 5.57
CA GLY A 71 -8.46 -6.04 5.83
C GLY A 71 -9.32 -5.31 4.80
N GLY A 72 -10.63 -5.24 5.04
CA GLY A 72 -11.57 -4.59 4.12
C GLY A 72 -11.84 -5.40 2.85
N ASP A 73 -11.88 -4.72 1.71
CA ASP A 73 -12.00 -5.26 0.35
C ASP A 73 -10.65 -5.82 -0.13
N THR A 74 -10.22 -6.89 0.55
CA THR A 74 -8.86 -7.44 0.41
C THR A 74 -8.58 -8.04 -0.96
N ASP A 75 -9.58 -8.67 -1.58
CA ASP A 75 -9.42 -9.26 -2.92
C ASP A 75 -9.20 -8.18 -3.98
N THR A 76 -9.93 -7.07 -3.92
CA THR A 76 -9.71 -5.93 -4.81
C THR A 76 -8.33 -5.29 -4.60
N VAL A 77 -7.95 -5.04 -3.34
CA VAL A 77 -6.63 -4.44 -3.02
C VAL A 77 -5.49 -5.36 -3.43
N ALA A 78 -5.59 -6.66 -3.13
CA ALA A 78 -4.58 -7.64 -3.51
C ALA A 78 -4.48 -7.83 -5.03
N ALA A 79 -5.60 -7.77 -5.77
CA ALA A 79 -5.58 -7.83 -7.23
C ALA A 79 -4.79 -6.65 -7.82
N ILE A 80 -5.05 -5.42 -7.36
CA ILE A 80 -4.31 -4.22 -7.81
C ILE A 80 -2.82 -4.35 -7.49
N ILE A 81 -2.46 -4.80 -6.29
CA ILE A 81 -1.06 -5.01 -5.90
C ILE A 81 -0.41 -6.09 -6.78
N GLY A 82 -1.09 -7.22 -6.96
CA GLY A 82 -0.63 -8.35 -7.76
C GLY A 82 -0.39 -7.98 -9.22
N ASP A 83 -1.27 -7.16 -9.82
CA ASP A 83 -1.10 -6.64 -11.18
C ASP A 83 0.18 -5.80 -11.30
N ILE A 84 0.39 -4.87 -10.36
CA ILE A 84 1.56 -3.97 -10.40
C ILE A 84 2.85 -4.76 -10.13
N ILE A 85 2.86 -5.62 -9.12
CA ILE A 85 4.03 -6.43 -8.76
C ILE A 85 4.35 -7.46 -9.86
N GLY A 86 3.32 -8.08 -10.46
CA GLY A 86 3.48 -8.95 -11.62
C GLY A 86 4.10 -8.23 -12.82
N ALA A 87 3.65 -6.99 -13.10
CA ALA A 87 4.24 -6.17 -14.15
C ALA A 87 5.71 -5.80 -13.87
N LEU A 88 6.06 -5.55 -12.60
CA LEU A 88 7.42 -5.17 -12.20
C LEU A 88 8.42 -6.35 -12.14
N HIS A 89 7.96 -7.53 -11.73
CA HIS A 89 8.83 -8.67 -11.42
C HIS A 89 8.67 -9.88 -12.36
N GLY A 90 7.71 -9.84 -13.30
CA GLY A 90 7.29 -11.00 -14.07
C GLY A 90 6.61 -12.06 -13.19
N TRP A 91 6.49 -13.30 -13.66
CA TRP A 91 5.77 -14.36 -12.93
C TRP A 91 6.66 -15.17 -11.97
N LYS A 92 8.00 -15.11 -12.11
CA LYS A 92 8.95 -16.00 -11.42
C LYS A 92 8.95 -15.87 -9.89
N TRP A 93 8.42 -14.78 -9.35
CA TRP A 93 8.33 -14.59 -7.90
C TRP A 93 7.15 -15.32 -7.27
N ILE A 94 6.17 -15.77 -8.06
CA ILE A 94 4.99 -16.45 -7.55
C ILE A 94 5.43 -17.81 -6.98
N PRO A 95 5.14 -18.11 -5.71
CA PRO A 95 5.50 -19.37 -5.09
C PRO A 95 4.87 -20.58 -5.78
N ALA A 96 5.61 -21.68 -5.89
CA ALA A 96 5.11 -22.94 -6.44
C ALA A 96 4.45 -23.87 -5.41
N ARG A 97 4.39 -23.44 -4.15
CA ARG A 97 3.92 -24.22 -2.99
C ARG A 97 2.39 -24.33 -2.92
#